data_AF-A0A820HF73-F1
#
_entry.id   AF-A0A820HF73-F1
#
_cell.length_a   1.000
_cell.length_b   1.000
_cell.length_c   1.000
_cell.angle_alpha   90.00
_cell.angle_beta   90.00
_cell.angle_gamma   90.00
#
_symmetry.space_group_name_H-M   'P 1'
#
loop_
_entity.id
_entity.type
_entity.pdbx_description
1 polymer ?
#
loop_
_entity_poly.entity_id
_entity_poly.type
_entity_poly.pdbx_seq_one_letter_code
_entity_poly.pdbx_strand_id
1 'polypeptide(L)'
;NLFGKQGELFSTVLLTDVKSILTNLGTPSIREIEIPGQYTSRKKPLLEHHIKIVGFDEKILVLQSLRLPKRITIREHDENDYRFLVKVGEDIR
;
A
#
# COMPACT_ATOMS: atom_id res chain seq x y z
N ASN A 1 20.87 -17.11 -2.79
CA ASN A 1 20.92 -17.54 -1.38
C ASN A 1 20.23 -16.50 -0.51
N LEU A 2 18.97 -16.76 -0.14
CA LEU A 2 18.05 -15.85 0.54
C LEU A 2 18.08 -16.00 2.07
N PHE A 3 19.14 -16.53 2.67
CA PHE A 3 19.14 -16.83 4.12
C PHE A 3 19.96 -15.81 4.91
N GLY A 4 19.28 -14.89 5.59
CA GLY A 4 19.83 -14.11 6.71
C GLY A 4 19.63 -14.86 8.03
N LYS A 5 20.63 -14.81 8.92
CA LYS A 5 20.55 -15.41 10.27
C LYS A 5 19.53 -14.63 11.13
N GLN A 6 18.71 -15.37 11.87
CA GLN A 6 17.61 -14.93 12.75
C GLN A 6 16.28 -14.61 12.06
N GLY A 7 15.61 -15.61 11.49
CA GLY A 7 14.13 -15.69 11.36
C GLY A 7 13.37 -14.62 10.55
N GLU A 8 13.96 -13.46 10.27
CA GLU A 8 13.37 -12.34 9.57
C GLU A 8 14.00 -12.26 8.18
N LEU A 9 13.28 -12.83 7.22
CA LEU A 9 13.53 -12.61 5.81
C LEU A 9 13.09 -11.17 5.45
N PHE A 10 13.95 -10.19 5.70
CA PHE A 10 13.83 -8.89 5.04
C PHE A 10 14.25 -9.03 3.58
N SER A 11 13.43 -9.68 2.76
CA SER A 11 13.48 -9.42 1.33
C SER A 11 12.83 -8.06 1.11
N THR A 12 13.58 -6.99 1.35
CA THR A 12 13.20 -5.64 0.96
C THR A 12 13.23 -5.61 -0.57
N VAL A 13 12.14 -6.04 -1.19
CA VAL A 13 11.93 -5.77 -2.61
C VAL A 13 11.74 -4.26 -2.70
N LEU A 14 12.67 -3.58 -3.38
CA LEU A 14 12.60 -2.14 -3.56
C LEU A 14 11.33 -1.82 -4.34
N LEU A 15 10.59 -0.81 -3.87
CA LEU A 15 9.36 -0.30 -4.48
C LEU A 15 9.58 0.26 -5.90
N THR A 16 10.79 0.21 -6.48
CA THR A 16 11.18 0.85 -7.75
C THR A 16 10.26 0.46 -8.92
N ASP A 17 9.75 -0.76 -8.94
CA ASP A 17 8.87 -1.25 -10.01
C ASP A 17 7.44 -0.68 -9.91
N VAL A 18 7.01 -0.28 -8.72
CA VAL A 18 5.67 0.32 -8.45
C VAL A 18 5.75 1.85 -8.34
N LYS A 19 6.89 2.37 -7.85
CA LYS A 19 7.19 3.79 -7.68
C LYS A 19 7.01 4.54 -8.99
N SER A 20 7.43 3.96 -10.11
CA SER A 20 7.30 4.56 -11.45
C SER A 20 5.84 4.76 -11.87
N ILE A 21 4.91 3.90 -11.46
CA ILE A 21 3.47 4.03 -11.75
C ILE A 21 2.83 5.05 -10.81
N LEU A 22 3.24 5.08 -9.54
CA LEU A 22 2.72 6.01 -8.54
C LEU A 22 3.25 7.44 -8.69
N THR A 23 4.45 7.62 -9.27
CA THR A 23 5.08 8.94 -9.48
C THR A 23 4.79 9.56 -10.85
N ASN A 24 4.39 8.78 -11.88
CA ASN A 24 4.11 9.29 -13.23
C ASN A 24 2.62 9.41 -13.59
N LEU A 25 1.72 9.31 -12.62
CA LEU A 25 0.32 9.72 -12.83
C LEU A 25 0.29 11.25 -13.01
N GLY A 26 0.40 11.70 -14.25
CA GLY A 26 0.33 13.11 -14.60
C GLY A 26 -1.03 13.70 -14.21
N THR A 27 -1.04 14.50 -13.12
CA THR A 27 -2.12 15.42 -12.66
C THR A 27 -3.43 14.75 -12.18
N PRO A 28 -4.13 15.21 -11.10
CA PRO A 28 -3.91 16.34 -10.18
C PRO A 28 -2.94 15.96 -9.04
N SER A 29 -2.72 16.85 -8.07
CA SER A 29 -1.79 16.58 -6.95
C SER A 29 -2.09 15.23 -6.30
N ILE A 30 -1.08 14.37 -6.11
CA ILE A 30 -1.16 13.10 -5.34
C ILE A 30 -1.97 13.28 -4.03
N ARG A 31 -1.99 14.50 -3.48
CA ARG A 31 -2.78 14.95 -2.33
C ARG A 31 -4.30 14.77 -2.46
N GLU A 32 -4.84 14.40 -3.63
CA GLU A 32 -6.28 14.13 -3.83
C GLU A 32 -6.61 12.64 -3.93
N ILE A 33 -5.63 11.74 -3.93
CA ILE A 33 -5.87 10.30 -4.02
C ILE A 33 -6.33 9.79 -2.65
N GLU A 34 -7.51 9.18 -2.58
CA GLU A 34 -8.06 8.62 -1.34
C GLU A 34 -7.51 7.21 -1.06
N ILE A 35 -7.37 6.86 0.22
CA ILE A 35 -7.20 5.46 0.61
C ILE A 35 -8.41 4.61 0.16
N PRO A 36 -8.19 3.39 -0.37
CA PRO A 36 -9.28 2.51 -0.75
C PRO A 36 -10.06 1.99 0.47
N GLY A 37 -11.34 1.65 0.26
CA GLY A 37 -12.19 1.02 1.28
C GLY A 37 -12.96 1.98 2.20
N GLN A 38 -12.93 3.29 1.94
CA GLN A 38 -13.61 4.30 2.77
C GLN A 38 -15.11 4.45 2.47
N TYR A 39 -15.57 3.97 1.31
CA TYR A 39 -16.97 4.07 0.91
C TYR A 39 -17.79 2.97 1.59
N THR A 40 -18.88 3.36 2.26
CA THR A 40 -19.86 2.43 2.81
C THR A 40 -21.18 2.57 2.07
N SER A 41 -21.85 1.47 1.73
CA SER A 41 -23.12 1.50 0.97
C SER A 41 -24.32 2.03 1.74
N ARG A 42 -24.14 2.43 3.02
CA ARG A 42 -25.23 2.76 3.95
C ARG A 42 -25.62 4.24 3.94
N LYS A 43 -24.72 5.13 3.51
CA LYS A 43 -24.94 6.59 3.54
C LYS A 43 -24.11 7.28 2.46
N LYS A 44 -24.54 8.47 2.04
CA LYS A 44 -23.74 9.32 1.15
C LYS A 44 -22.40 9.64 1.84
N PRO A 45 -21.26 9.43 1.16
CA PRO A 45 -19.94 9.72 1.73
C PRO A 45 -19.74 11.22 1.89
N LEU A 46 -18.96 11.58 2.92
CA LEU A 46 -18.54 12.95 3.18
C LEU A 46 -17.07 13.09 2.74
N LEU A 47 -16.87 13.48 1.49
CA LEU A 47 -15.57 13.44 0.81
C LEU A 47 -14.49 14.29 1.49
N GLU A 48 -14.88 15.38 2.17
CA GLU A 48 -13.97 16.22 2.95
C GLU A 48 -13.31 15.48 4.13
N HIS A 49 -13.91 14.39 4.60
CA HIS A 49 -13.36 13.54 5.67
C HIS A 49 -12.63 12.31 5.14
N HIS A 50 -12.56 12.12 3.82
CA HIS A 50 -11.85 10.97 3.27
C HIS A 50 -10.34 11.14 3.46
N ILE A 51 -9.73 10.06 3.91
CA ILE A 51 -8.31 9.94 4.16
C ILE A 51 -7.58 9.90 2.81
N LYS A 52 -6.59 10.79 2.65
CA LYS A 52 -5.85 10.98 1.41
C LYS A 52 -4.39 10.56 1.55
N ILE A 53 -3.93 9.86 0.52
CA ILE A 53 -2.58 9.33 0.39
C ILE A 53 -1.60 10.48 0.26
N VAL A 54 -0.65 10.55 1.18
CA VAL A 54 0.47 11.50 1.15
C VAL A 54 1.74 10.83 0.66
N GLY A 55 1.87 9.52 0.85
CA GLY A 55 2.99 8.75 0.31
C GLY A 55 2.95 7.28 0.69
N PHE A 56 4.06 6.61 0.44
CA PHE A 56 4.25 5.19 0.74
C PHE A 56 5.54 5.02 1.54
N ASP A 57 5.56 4.05 2.45
CA ASP A 57 6.83 3.61 3.02
C ASP A 57 7.67 2.91 1.95
N GLU A 58 8.97 3.18 1.95
CA GLU A 58 9.89 2.60 0.98
C GLU A 58 10.08 1.08 1.21
N LYS A 59 9.80 0.59 2.41
CA LYS A 59 9.96 -0.81 2.79
C LYS A 59 8.69 -1.60 2.53
N ILE A 60 8.85 -2.67 1.76
CA ILE A 60 7.83 -3.72 1.61
C ILE A 60 8.19 -4.89 2.53
N LEU A 61 7.20 -5.44 3.23
CA LEU A 61 7.36 -6.70 3.96
C LEU A 61 6.76 -7.86 3.17
N VAL A 62 7.55 -8.90 2.87
CA VAL A 62 7.01 -10.15 2.32
C VAL A 62 6.59 -11.05 3.46
N LEU A 63 5.33 -11.49 3.47
CA LEU A 63 4.81 -12.36 4.53
C LEU A 63 5.11 -13.84 4.23
N GLN A 64 5.37 -14.61 5.28
CA GLN A 64 5.57 -16.05 5.20
C GLN A 64 4.21 -16.78 5.07
N SER A 65 3.71 -16.86 3.84
CA SER A 65 2.54 -17.66 3.47
C SER A 65 2.82 -18.36 2.15
N LEU A 66 1.99 -19.35 1.77
CA LEU A 66 2.15 -20.17 0.56
C LEU A 66 2.38 -19.32 -0.70
N ARG A 67 1.69 -18.18 -0.78
CA ARG A 67 1.71 -17.27 -1.94
C ARG A 67 2.58 -16.04 -1.74
N LEU A 68 3.31 -15.97 -0.62
CA LEU A 68 4.24 -14.89 -0.29
C LEU A 68 3.67 -13.48 -0.54
N PRO A 69 2.48 -13.15 0.01
CA PRO A 69 1.86 -11.86 -0.24
C PRO A 69 2.71 -10.73 0.35
N LYS A 70 2.62 -9.54 -0.25
CA LYS A 70 3.45 -8.39 0.12
C LYS A 70 2.63 -7.40 0.92
N ARG A 71 3.15 -6.93 2.05
CA ARG A 71 2.56 -5.85 2.84
C ARG A 71 3.22 -4.53 2.48
N ILE A 72 2.41 -3.59 2.02
CA ILE A 72 2.81 -2.20 1.81
C ILE A 72 2.27 -1.33 2.94
N THR A 73 2.93 -0.22 3.23
CA THR A 73 2.47 0.80 4.17
C THR A 73 2.23 2.09 3.40
N ILE A 74 1.02 2.64 3.52
CA ILE A 74 0.62 3.92 2.94
C ILE A 74 0.58 4.95 4.08
N ARG A 75 1.16 6.14 3.82
CA ARG A 75 1.23 7.27 4.74
C ARG A 75 0.19 8.30 4.34
N GLU A 76 -0.55 8.79 5.30
CA GLU A 76 -1.73 9.61 5.06
C GLU A 76 -1.63 11.02 5.63
N HIS A 77 -2.55 11.88 5.20
CA HIS A 77 -2.64 13.27 5.64
C HIS A 77 -3.13 13.44 7.09
N ASP A 78 -3.64 12.38 7.71
CA ASP A 78 -4.10 12.35 9.11
C ASP A 78 -3.01 11.86 10.08
N GLU A 79 -1.76 11.81 9.61
CA GLU A 79 -0.58 11.38 10.35
C GLU A 79 -0.60 9.89 10.76
N ASN A 80 -1.49 9.08 10.18
CA ASN A 80 -1.54 7.64 10.40
C ASN A 80 -0.91 6.82 9.26
N ASP A 81 -0.46 5.62 9.61
CA ASP A 81 0.08 4.62 8.69
C ASP A 81 -0.93 3.47 8.49
N TYR A 82 -1.25 3.17 7.23
CA TYR A 82 -2.20 2.11 6.86
C TYR A 82 -1.49 0.99 6.11
N ARG A 83 -1.72 -0.26 6.54
CA ARG A 83 -1.04 -1.43 5.98
C ARG A 83 -2.00 -2.22 5.09
N PHE A 84 -1.57 -2.46 3.85
CA PHE A 84 -2.34 -3.22 2.86
C PHE A 84 -1.61 -4.49 2.46
N LEU A 85 -2.38 -5.55 2.25
CA LEU A 85 -1.88 -6.82 1.74
C LEU A 85 -2.09 -6.89 0.22
N VAL A 86 -0.99 -6.93 -0.51
CA VAL A 86 -0.97 -7.12 -1.95
C VAL A 86 -0.84 -8.61 -2.26
N LYS A 87 -1.90 -9.16 -2.85
CA LYS A 87 -1.98 -10.51 -3.40
C LYS A 87 -1.89 -10.42 -4.92
N VAL A 88 -1.01 -11.20 -5.54
CA VAL A 88 -0.79 -11.19 -6.99
C VAL A 88 -1.21 -12.53 -7.58
N GLY A 89 -1.99 -12.53 -8.66
CA GLY A 89 -2.43 -13.76 -9.34
C GLY A 89 -3.50 -14.55 -8.59
N GLU A 90 -4.20 -13.91 -7.63
CA GLU A 90 -5.34 -14.47 -6.93
C GLU A 90 -6.60 -13.71 -7.36
N ASP A 91 -7.73 -14.42 -7.51
CA ASP A 91 -9.03 -13.75 -7.54
C ASP A 91 -9.41 -13.35 -6.12
N ILE A 92 -9.70 -12.06 -5.91
CA ILE A 92 -10.04 -11.47 -4.61
C ILE A 92 -11.51 -11.08 -4.49
N ARG A 93 -12.34 -11.54 -5.45
CA ARG A 93 -13.76 -11.22 -5.56
C ARG A 93 -14.64 -12.17 -4.74
#